data_AF-A0A9D8KSI6-F1
#
_entry.id   AF-A0A9D8KSI6-F1
#
_cell.length_a   1.000
_cell.length_b   1.000
_cell.length_c   1.000
_cell.angle_alpha   90.00
_cell.angle_beta   90.00
_cell.angle_gamma   90.00
#
_symmetry.space_group_name_H-M   'P 1'
#
loop_
_entity.id
_entity.type
_entity.pdbx_description
1 polymer ?
#
loop_
_entity_poly.entity_id
_entity_poly.type
_entity_poly.pdbx_seq_one_letter_code
_entity_poly.pdbx_strand_id
1 'polypeptide(L)'
;MPEPEPWSQARRSANVGGPAVSLVSQFDAWVAAHSDRLPFPLRQLERTGDYATYRPVGITDHLSVFVGNDSVSVVVDWQGQCWDMLLSLDAVGAAVEGGYRCQLCSEDHSEATLLPTLDSLWEGHLFLPLANWIDEALCSATHLCIESTPTLSATWASLATLDGEPGECNGVALPLRV
;
A
#
# COMPACT_ATOMS: atom_id res chain seq x y z
N MET A 1 12.27 18.68 -21.65
CA MET A 1 10.90 18.24 -21.36
C MET A 1 11.04 16.86 -20.76
N PRO A 2 10.67 16.61 -19.49
CA PRO A 2 10.73 15.26 -18.97
C PRO A 2 9.60 14.44 -19.60
N GLU A 3 9.93 13.22 -20.03
CA GLU A 3 8.96 12.23 -20.51
C GLU A 3 8.01 11.85 -19.36
N PRO A 4 6.71 11.62 -19.62
CA PRO A 4 5.80 11.14 -18.60
C PRO A 4 6.16 9.70 -18.19
N GLU A 5 6.08 9.41 -16.90
CA GLU A 5 6.46 8.13 -16.31
C GLU A 5 5.59 6.95 -16.78
N PRO A 6 6.18 5.72 -16.89
CA PRO A 6 5.56 4.56 -17.54
C PRO A 6 4.41 3.89 -16.78
N TRP A 7 4.08 4.31 -15.56
CA TRP A 7 2.98 3.74 -14.76
C TRP A 7 1.60 4.39 -15.02
N SER A 8 1.53 5.35 -15.96
CA SER A 8 0.33 6.14 -16.27
C SER A 8 -0.79 5.42 -17.07
N GLN A 9 -0.73 4.10 -17.24
CA GLN A 9 -1.80 3.34 -17.90
C GLN A 9 -2.68 2.58 -16.91
N ALA A 10 -3.40 3.32 -16.07
CA ALA A 10 -4.48 2.78 -15.27
C ALA A 10 -5.66 2.40 -16.18
N ARG A 11 -6.07 1.13 -16.11
CA ARG A 11 -7.29 0.61 -16.73
C ARG A 11 -8.49 1.38 -16.17
N ARG A 12 -9.29 1.98 -17.05
CA ARG A 12 -10.57 2.57 -16.69
C ARG A 12 -11.56 1.45 -16.38
N SER A 13 -11.75 1.14 -15.10
CA SER A 13 -12.91 0.39 -14.63
C SER A 13 -14.14 1.28 -14.75
N ALA A 14 -15.10 0.85 -15.58
CA ALA A 14 -16.34 1.58 -15.83
C ALA A 14 -17.27 1.45 -14.61
N ASN A 15 -17.30 2.47 -13.75
CA ASN A 15 -18.31 2.57 -12.69
C ASN A 15 -19.62 3.16 -13.27
N VAL A 16 -20.69 2.37 -13.22
CA VAL A 16 -22.04 2.75 -13.65
C VAL A 16 -22.77 3.42 -12.47
N GLY A 17 -23.00 4.73 -12.57
CA GLY A 17 -24.24 5.35 -12.10
C GLY A 17 -24.39 5.82 -10.65
N GLY A 18 -23.31 6.07 -9.90
CA GLY A 18 -23.35 6.78 -8.61
C GLY A 18 -22.26 7.86 -8.53
N PRO A 19 -22.28 8.80 -7.56
CA PRO A 19 -21.12 9.66 -7.34
C PRO A 19 -19.91 8.75 -7.12
N ALA A 20 -18.85 8.94 -7.90
CA ALA A 20 -17.66 8.11 -7.81
C ALA A 20 -17.04 8.31 -6.42
N VAL A 21 -17.28 7.36 -5.52
CA VAL A 21 -16.60 7.34 -4.23
C VAL A 21 -15.13 7.03 -4.54
N SER A 22 -14.25 7.93 -4.12
CA SER A 22 -12.81 7.81 -4.34
C SER A 22 -12.20 7.05 -3.17
N LEU A 23 -11.50 5.95 -3.47
CA LEU A 23 -10.77 5.16 -2.47
C LEU A 23 -9.79 6.04 -1.69
N VAL A 24 -9.07 6.93 -2.38
CA VAL A 24 -8.17 7.93 -1.76
C VAL A 24 -8.90 8.76 -0.71
N SER A 25 -10.09 9.29 -1.04
CA SER A 25 -10.85 10.14 -0.13
C SER A 25 -11.37 9.36 1.09
N GLN A 26 -11.73 8.09 0.90
CA GLN A 26 -12.10 7.23 2.03
C GLN A 26 -10.91 6.83 2.88
N PHE A 27 -9.74 6.63 2.26
CA PHE A 27 -8.52 6.37 3.00
C PHE A 27 -8.15 7.56 3.89
N ASP A 28 -8.25 8.80 3.41
CA ASP A 28 -8.00 9.98 4.25
C ASP A 28 -8.96 10.05 5.44
N ALA A 29 -10.24 9.85 5.18
CA ALA A 29 -11.27 9.87 6.22
C ALA A 29 -11.00 8.78 7.26
N TRP A 30 -10.60 7.59 6.79
CA TRP A 30 -10.24 6.46 7.64
C TRP A 30 -8.99 6.75 8.47
N VAL A 31 -7.90 7.28 7.88
CA VAL A 31 -6.67 7.67 8.59
C VAL A 31 -6.95 8.75 9.63
N ALA A 32 -7.77 9.76 9.29
CA ALA A 32 -8.15 10.82 10.22
C ALA A 32 -8.99 10.29 11.40
N ALA A 33 -9.87 9.31 11.16
CA ALA A 33 -10.70 8.70 12.18
C ALA A 33 -9.96 7.68 13.07
N HIS A 34 -8.86 7.10 12.58
CA HIS A 34 -8.12 6.01 13.23
C HIS A 34 -6.64 6.36 13.48
N SER A 35 -6.32 7.65 13.58
CA SER A 35 -4.93 8.10 13.80
C SER A 35 -4.33 7.55 15.10
N ASP A 36 -5.17 7.19 16.07
CA ASP A 36 -4.80 6.55 17.33
C ASP A 36 -4.40 5.06 17.20
N ARG A 37 -4.80 4.40 16.10
CA ARG A 37 -4.48 3.01 15.80
C ARG A 37 -3.23 2.83 14.94
N LEU A 38 -2.74 3.91 14.33
CA LEU A 38 -1.54 3.87 13.52
C LEU A 38 -0.33 4.20 14.41
N PRO A 39 0.66 3.30 14.54
CA PRO A 39 1.84 3.55 15.37
C PRO A 39 2.71 4.69 14.82
N PHE A 40 2.54 5.03 13.54
CA PHE A 40 3.18 6.16 12.89
C PHE A 40 2.11 7.02 12.19
N PRO A 41 2.10 8.35 12.39
CA PRO A 41 1.26 9.23 11.59
C PRO A 41 1.61 9.12 10.11
N LEU A 42 0.61 9.09 9.23
CA LEU A 42 0.81 9.14 7.78
C LEU A 42 0.72 10.59 7.29
N ARG A 43 1.81 11.12 6.74
CA ARG A 43 1.86 12.45 6.11
C ARG A 43 1.65 12.32 4.61
N GLN A 44 0.59 12.92 4.07
CA GLN A 44 0.37 12.98 2.63
C GLN A 44 1.52 13.74 1.94
N LEU A 45 2.11 13.15 0.90
CA LEU A 45 3.15 13.77 0.07
C LEU A 45 2.55 14.31 -1.22
N GLU A 46 1.71 13.52 -1.88
CA GLU A 46 1.09 13.83 -3.15
C GLU A 46 -0.36 13.38 -3.15
N ARG A 47 -1.20 14.11 -3.89
CA ARG A 47 -2.58 13.72 -4.17
C ARG A 47 -2.97 14.19 -5.56
N THR A 48 -3.54 13.28 -6.32
CA THR A 48 -4.18 13.55 -7.60
C THR A 48 -5.66 13.11 -7.53
N GLY A 49 -6.37 13.16 -8.66
CA GLY A 49 -7.71 12.59 -8.74
C GLY A 49 -7.73 11.06 -8.68
N ASP A 50 -6.61 10.41 -9.01
CA ASP A 50 -6.52 8.96 -9.25
C ASP A 50 -5.69 8.22 -8.18
N TYR A 51 -4.83 8.93 -7.45
CA TYR A 51 -4.00 8.34 -6.40
C TYR A 51 -3.57 9.35 -5.35
N ALA A 52 -3.06 8.86 -4.23
CA ALA A 52 -2.29 9.63 -3.27
C ALA A 52 -1.10 8.82 -2.74
N THR A 53 -0.07 9.53 -2.30
CA THR A 53 1.08 8.92 -1.62
C THR A 53 1.23 9.53 -0.24
N TYR A 54 1.61 8.68 0.71
CA TYR A 54 1.79 9.04 2.12
C TYR A 54 3.13 8.54 2.62
N ARG A 55 3.67 9.19 3.63
CA ARG A 55 4.88 8.76 4.33
C ARG A 55 4.61 8.53 5.81
N PRO A 56 4.99 7.39 6.38
CA PRO A 56 5.00 7.22 7.83
C PRO A 56 6.03 8.16 8.47
N VAL A 57 5.59 9.00 9.41
CA VAL A 57 6.45 9.98 10.08
C VAL A 57 7.38 9.27 11.07
N GLY A 58 8.67 9.65 11.07
CA GLY A 58 9.71 9.01 11.90
C GLY A 58 10.26 7.71 11.31
N ILE A 59 9.82 7.35 10.10
CA ILE A 59 10.35 6.25 9.30
C ILE A 59 11.17 6.82 8.14
N THR A 60 12.14 6.04 7.65
CA THR A 60 12.97 6.36 6.48
C THR A 60 12.16 6.88 5.29
N ASP A 61 12.69 7.88 4.60
CA ASP A 61 12.05 8.51 3.44
C ASP A 61 11.96 7.58 2.20
N HIS A 62 12.65 6.44 2.24
CA HIS A 62 12.64 5.40 1.22
C HIS A 62 11.36 4.56 1.18
N LEU A 63 10.48 4.70 2.18
CA LEU A 63 9.21 3.97 2.25
C LEU A 63 8.05 4.94 2.09
N SER A 64 7.12 4.61 1.21
CA SER A 64 5.86 5.33 1.05
C SER A 64 4.66 4.37 0.99
N VAL A 65 3.49 4.87 1.37
CA VAL A 65 2.21 4.19 1.15
C VAL A 65 1.58 4.81 -0.08
N PHE A 66 1.38 4.01 -1.13
CA PHE A 66 0.64 4.38 -2.32
C PHE A 66 -0.81 3.93 -2.18
N VAL A 67 -1.74 4.81 -2.52
CA VAL A 67 -3.19 4.55 -2.51
C VAL A 67 -3.73 4.90 -3.88
N GLY A 68 -4.14 3.89 -4.64
CA GLY A 68 -4.68 4.03 -5.98
C GLY A 68 -6.21 3.95 -6.02
N ASN A 69 -6.75 3.63 -7.20
CA ASN A 69 -8.19 3.49 -7.40
C ASN A 69 -8.78 2.24 -6.71
N ASP A 70 -8.04 1.13 -6.76
CA ASP A 70 -8.49 -0.18 -6.26
C ASP A 70 -7.42 -0.88 -5.40
N SER A 71 -6.37 -0.18 -5.01
CA SER A 71 -5.21 -0.79 -4.36
C SER A 71 -4.54 0.10 -3.32
N VAL A 72 -3.85 -0.54 -2.39
CA VAL A 72 -2.96 0.07 -1.40
C VAL A 72 -1.65 -0.72 -1.39
N SER A 73 -0.53 -0.03 -1.56
CA SER A 73 0.79 -0.65 -1.59
C SER A 73 1.77 0.10 -0.70
N VAL A 74 2.71 -0.63 -0.10
CA VAL A 74 3.87 -0.03 0.57
C VAL A 74 5.06 -0.16 -0.37
N VAL A 75 5.49 0.97 -0.91
CA VAL A 75 6.51 1.07 -1.96
C VAL A 75 7.84 1.45 -1.35
N VAL A 76 8.92 0.86 -1.87
CA VAL A 76 10.29 1.21 -1.54
C VAL A 76 10.93 1.92 -2.71
N ASP A 77 11.28 3.19 -2.52
CA ASP A 77 12.01 3.99 -3.50
C ASP A 77 13.49 4.07 -3.13
N TRP A 78 14.35 3.59 -4.03
CA TRP A 78 15.80 3.62 -3.88
C TRP A 78 16.45 4.24 -5.12
N GLN A 79 17.33 5.22 -4.89
CA GLN A 79 18.04 5.94 -5.96
C GLN A 79 17.11 6.53 -7.06
N GLY A 80 15.91 6.97 -6.66
CA GLY A 80 14.94 7.59 -7.56
C GLY A 80 14.15 6.59 -8.41
N GLN A 81 14.15 5.31 -8.04
CA GLN A 81 13.37 4.27 -8.70
C GLN A 81 12.56 3.48 -7.68
N CYS A 82 11.36 3.06 -8.06
CA CYS A 82 10.61 2.05 -7.32
C CYS A 82 11.40 0.74 -7.36
N TRP A 83 11.96 0.36 -6.22
CA TRP A 83 12.83 -0.79 -6.07
C TRP A 83 12.04 -2.06 -5.78
N ASP A 84 11.01 -1.96 -4.94
CA ASP A 84 10.13 -3.07 -4.57
C ASP A 84 8.81 -2.58 -3.94
N MET A 85 7.86 -3.50 -3.77
CA MET A 85 6.63 -3.33 -3.00
C MET A 85 6.60 -4.33 -1.85
N LEU A 86 6.79 -3.84 -0.61
CA LEU A 86 6.77 -4.68 0.60
C LEU A 86 5.37 -5.19 0.95
N LEU A 87 4.35 -4.49 0.46
CA LEU A 87 2.94 -4.84 0.58
C LEU A 87 2.24 -4.38 -0.69
N SER A 88 1.36 -5.23 -1.25
CA SER A 88 0.49 -4.87 -2.37
C SER A 88 -0.87 -5.52 -2.15
N LEU A 89 -1.87 -4.70 -1.86
CA LEU A 89 -3.23 -5.12 -1.57
C LEU A 89 -4.15 -4.57 -2.65
N ASP A 90 -5.01 -5.42 -3.19
CA ASP A 90 -5.97 -5.07 -4.23
C ASP A 90 -7.39 -5.44 -3.78
N ALA A 91 -8.34 -4.56 -4.06
CA ALA A 91 -9.75 -4.79 -3.76
C ALA A 91 -10.64 -4.14 -4.82
N VAL A 92 -11.14 -4.97 -5.75
CA VAL A 92 -12.04 -4.53 -6.82
C VAL A 92 -13.48 -4.77 -6.40
N GLY A 93 -14.17 -3.70 -6.00
CA GLY A 93 -15.55 -3.77 -5.54
C GLY A 93 -16.55 -3.93 -6.70
N ALA A 94 -17.47 -4.88 -6.56
CA ALA A 94 -18.61 -5.04 -7.46
C ALA A 94 -19.93 -4.97 -6.69
N ALA A 95 -20.82 -4.08 -7.10
CA ALA A 95 -22.18 -4.02 -6.59
C ALA A 95 -22.95 -5.30 -7.01
N VAL A 96 -23.63 -5.90 -6.06
CA VAL A 96 -24.50 -7.08 -6.23
C VAL A 96 -25.79 -6.89 -5.42
N GLU A 97 -26.75 -7.79 -5.59
CA GLU A 97 -27.95 -7.77 -4.75
C GLU A 97 -27.56 -7.91 -3.27
N GLY A 98 -27.97 -6.94 -2.45
CA GLY A 98 -27.69 -6.92 -1.01
C GLY A 98 -26.37 -6.27 -0.58
N GLY A 99 -25.53 -5.78 -1.51
CA GLY A 99 -24.32 -5.05 -1.13
C GLY A 99 -23.19 -5.09 -2.17
N TYR A 100 -21.97 -5.31 -1.70
CA TYR A 100 -20.75 -5.32 -2.48
C TYR A 100 -19.97 -6.61 -2.22
N ARG A 101 -19.28 -7.10 -3.26
CA ARG A 101 -18.30 -8.18 -3.13
C ARG A 101 -16.98 -7.77 -3.75
N CYS A 102 -15.87 -8.28 -3.23
CA CYS A 102 -14.58 -8.15 -3.89
C CYS A 102 -14.49 -9.17 -5.03
N GLN A 103 -14.17 -8.72 -6.24
CA GLN A 103 -14.01 -9.59 -7.41
C GLN A 103 -12.74 -10.46 -7.33
N LEU A 104 -11.81 -10.14 -6.42
CA LEU A 104 -10.53 -10.83 -6.29
C LEU A 104 -10.53 -11.94 -5.23
N CYS A 105 -11.55 -12.01 -4.36
CA CYS A 105 -11.52 -12.89 -3.18
C CYS A 105 -11.94 -14.35 -3.42
N SER A 106 -12.28 -14.76 -4.64
CA SER A 106 -12.60 -16.16 -4.97
C SER A 106 -12.76 -16.36 -6.47
N GLU A 107 -12.31 -17.50 -7.00
CA GLU A 107 -12.66 -17.95 -8.36
C GLU A 107 -14.16 -18.32 -8.46
N ASP A 108 -14.74 -18.82 -7.36
CA ASP A 108 -16.18 -19.05 -7.21
C ASP A 108 -16.81 -17.95 -6.33
N HIS A 109 -17.34 -16.92 -6.98
CA HIS A 109 -17.93 -15.74 -6.33
C HIS A 109 -19.10 -16.02 -5.37
N SER A 110 -19.56 -17.27 -5.23
CA SER A 110 -20.56 -17.67 -4.25
C SER A 110 -20.01 -17.73 -2.81
N GLU A 111 -18.69 -17.83 -2.63
CA GLU A 111 -18.03 -17.84 -1.31
C GLU A 111 -17.50 -16.47 -0.89
N ALA A 112 -17.50 -15.49 -1.79
CA ALA A 112 -17.05 -14.13 -1.47
C ALA A 112 -17.98 -13.50 -0.42
N THR A 113 -17.39 -13.00 0.67
CA THR A 113 -18.13 -12.33 1.73
C THR A 113 -18.87 -11.11 1.19
N LEU A 114 -20.18 -11.05 1.42
CA LEU A 114 -21.02 -9.91 1.07
C LEU A 114 -20.82 -8.79 2.09
N LEU A 115 -20.44 -7.61 1.61
CA LEU A 115 -20.17 -6.43 2.42
C LEU A 115 -21.27 -5.39 2.18
N PRO A 116 -21.76 -4.71 3.23
CA PRO A 116 -22.92 -3.82 3.11
C PRO A 116 -22.63 -2.56 2.28
N THR A 117 -21.38 -2.10 2.27
CA THR A 117 -20.94 -0.90 1.55
C THR A 117 -19.58 -1.12 0.90
N LEU A 118 -19.28 -0.29 -0.10
CA LEU A 118 -17.95 -0.26 -0.72
C LEU A 118 -16.86 0.17 0.28
N ASP A 119 -17.20 1.04 1.23
CA ASP A 119 -16.27 1.47 2.28
C ASP A 119 -15.89 0.31 3.20
N SER A 120 -16.87 -0.51 3.61
CA SER A 120 -16.62 -1.73 4.39
C SER A 120 -15.75 -2.74 3.63
N LEU A 121 -15.87 -2.77 2.29
CA LEU A 121 -15.01 -3.59 1.44
C LEU A 121 -13.56 -3.09 1.49
N TRP A 122 -13.34 -1.81 1.22
CA TRP A 122 -11.99 -1.24 1.26
C TRP A 122 -11.36 -1.29 2.65
N GLU A 123 -12.13 -1.00 3.70
CA GLU A 123 -11.63 -1.08 5.07
C GLU A 123 -11.16 -2.49 5.41
N GLY A 124 -11.97 -3.52 5.10
CA GLY A 124 -11.64 -4.91 5.40
C GLY A 124 -10.50 -5.49 4.57
N HIS A 125 -10.33 -5.05 3.32
CA HIS A 125 -9.36 -5.63 2.38
C HIS A 125 -8.07 -4.82 2.25
N LEU A 126 -8.11 -3.52 2.52
CA LEU A 126 -6.99 -2.61 2.26
C LEU A 126 -6.54 -1.91 3.55
N PHE A 127 -7.45 -1.24 4.25
CA PHE A 127 -7.05 -0.31 5.32
C PHE A 127 -6.64 -1.03 6.60
N LEU A 128 -7.45 -1.98 7.07
CA LEU A 128 -7.12 -2.79 8.24
C LEU A 128 -5.90 -3.68 7.98
N PRO A 129 -5.76 -4.37 6.83
CA PRO A 129 -4.54 -5.12 6.52
C PRO A 129 -3.29 -4.24 6.44
N LEU A 130 -3.36 -3.03 5.87
CA LEU A 130 -2.26 -2.08 5.92
C LEU A 130 -1.89 -1.73 7.36
N ALA A 131 -2.87 -1.37 8.20
CA ALA A 131 -2.62 -0.99 9.59
C ALA A 131 -1.98 -2.13 10.39
N ASN A 132 -2.48 -3.35 10.22
CA ASN A 132 -1.91 -4.54 10.84
C ASN A 132 -0.48 -4.78 10.35
N TRP A 133 -0.22 -4.65 9.05
CA TRP A 133 1.14 -4.80 8.52
C TRP A 133 2.10 -3.73 9.07
N ILE A 134 1.65 -2.48 9.20
CA ILE A 134 2.44 -1.42 9.83
C ILE A 134 2.76 -1.78 11.29
N ASP A 135 1.77 -2.25 12.05
CA ASP A 135 1.96 -2.60 13.46
C ASP A 135 2.83 -3.85 13.65
N GLU A 136 2.65 -4.89 12.83
CA GLU A 136 3.35 -6.16 12.99
C GLU A 136 4.75 -6.13 12.36
N ALA A 137 4.85 -5.72 11.09
CA ALA A 137 6.10 -5.80 10.34
C ALA A 137 6.96 -4.53 10.52
N LEU A 138 6.36 -3.35 10.32
CA LEU A 138 7.14 -2.11 10.31
C LEU A 138 7.61 -1.70 11.72
N CYS A 139 6.80 -1.92 12.76
CA CYS A 139 7.21 -1.66 14.15
C CYS A 139 8.32 -2.60 14.63
N SER A 140 8.29 -3.86 14.23
CA SER A 140 9.24 -4.89 14.67
C SER A 140 10.61 -4.78 13.99
N ALA A 141 10.65 -4.23 12.78
CA ALA A 141 11.87 -4.08 12.01
C ALA A 141 12.71 -2.86 12.45
N THR A 142 14.03 -3.02 12.40
CA THR A 142 15.00 -1.95 12.68
C THR A 142 15.65 -1.40 11.41
N HIS A 143 15.69 -2.20 10.34
CA HIS A 143 16.33 -1.85 9.08
C HIS A 143 15.47 -2.20 7.85
N LEU A 144 15.64 -1.40 6.81
CA LEU A 144 15.19 -1.67 5.46
C LEU A 144 16.39 -2.14 4.65
N CYS A 145 16.32 -3.39 4.19
CA CYS A 145 17.35 -4.02 3.38
C CYS A 145 17.02 -3.80 1.91
N ILE A 146 17.99 -3.32 1.14
CA ILE A 146 17.88 -3.06 -0.29
C ILE A 146 18.86 -3.96 -1.03
N GLU A 147 18.34 -4.81 -1.90
CA GLU A 147 19.11 -5.85 -2.57
C GLU A 147 18.80 -5.92 -4.06
N SER A 148 19.74 -6.49 -4.81
CA SER A 148 19.58 -6.72 -6.24
C SER A 148 20.50 -7.83 -6.72
N THR A 149 20.21 -8.37 -7.90
CA THR A 149 21.21 -9.18 -8.60
C THR A 149 22.41 -8.31 -8.99
N PRO A 150 23.62 -8.89 -9.17
CA PRO A 150 24.80 -8.14 -9.62
C PRO A 150 24.61 -7.42 -10.96
N THR A 151 23.70 -7.90 -11.80
CA THR A 151 23.36 -7.33 -13.11
C THR A 151 22.19 -6.35 -13.07
N LEU A 152 21.60 -6.08 -11.89
CA LEU A 152 20.37 -5.28 -11.72
C LEU A 152 19.18 -5.80 -12.54
N SER A 153 19.16 -7.10 -12.84
CA SER A 153 18.05 -7.73 -13.55
C SER A 153 16.84 -8.00 -12.64
N ALA A 154 17.06 -7.99 -11.33
CA ALA A 154 16.00 -8.05 -10.32
C ALA A 154 16.44 -7.25 -9.09
N THR A 155 15.47 -6.60 -8.47
CA THR A 155 15.58 -5.78 -7.27
C THR A 155 14.56 -6.28 -6.27
N TRP A 156 14.88 -6.20 -4.99
CA TRP A 156 13.93 -6.46 -3.91
C TRP A 156 14.32 -5.67 -2.67
N ALA A 157 13.35 -5.50 -1.78
CA ALA A 157 13.55 -4.93 -0.47
C ALA A 157 12.94 -5.84 0.60
N SER A 158 13.48 -5.79 1.80
CA SER A 158 12.94 -6.54 2.92
C SER A 158 13.08 -5.75 4.23
N LEU A 159 12.19 -6.03 5.16
CA LEU A 159 12.30 -5.51 6.52
C LEU A 159 13.11 -6.51 7.36
N ALA A 160 14.06 -6.01 8.14
CA ALA A 160 14.91 -6.84 8.99
C ALA A 160 15.10 -6.25 10.39
N THR A 161 15.37 -7.13 11.35
CA THR A 161 15.77 -6.77 12.71
C THR A 161 17.22 -7.21 12.90
N LEU A 162 18.14 -6.24 12.89
CA LEU A 162 19.57 -6.47 13.02
C LEU A 162 20.02 -6.23 14.47
N ASP A 163 19.59 -7.09 15.39
CA ASP A 163 19.94 -7.02 16.81
C ASP A 163 21.07 -8.01 17.13
N GLY A 164 22.31 -7.67 16.75
CA GLY A 164 23.54 -8.38 17.16
C GLY A 164 23.80 -9.74 16.52
N GLU A 165 22.81 -10.39 15.92
CA GLU A 165 22.98 -11.50 14.98
C GLU A 165 22.80 -10.98 13.55
N PRO A 166 23.58 -11.48 12.57
CA PRO A 166 23.45 -11.06 11.19
C PRO A 166 22.10 -11.56 10.64
N GLY A 167 21.07 -10.73 10.70
CA GLY A 167 19.99 -10.82 9.71
C GLY A 167 20.63 -10.72 8.33
N GLU A 168 20.35 -11.67 7.44
CA GLU A 168 20.98 -11.73 6.12
C GLU A 168 20.47 -10.58 5.24
N CYS A 169 21.10 -9.41 5.35
CA CYS A 169 21.06 -8.36 4.35
C CYS A 169 22.35 -8.43 3.55
N ASN A 170 22.31 -9.00 2.35
CA ASN A 170 23.51 -9.07 1.49
C ASN A 170 23.76 -7.76 0.73
N GLY A 171 22.79 -6.85 0.74
CA GLY A 171 22.86 -5.53 0.12
C GLY A 171 23.04 -4.38 1.12
N VAL A 172 22.34 -3.29 0.90
CA VAL A 172 22.40 -2.08 1.74
C VAL A 172 21.35 -2.15 2.83
N ALA A 173 21.77 -2.11 4.09
CA ALA A 173 20.88 -1.97 5.24
C ALA A 173 20.75 -0.50 5.63
N LEU A 174 19.53 0.03 5.56
CA LEU A 174 19.20 1.41 5.94
C LEU A 174 18.46 1.39 7.29
N PRO A 175 18.81 2.24 8.27
CA PRO A 175 18.02 2.38 9.48
C PRO A 175 16.57 2.76 9.14
N LEU A 176 15.60 2.06 9.73
CA LEU A 176 14.19 2.38 9.51
C LEU A 176 13.75 3.62 10.28
N ARG A 177 14.29 3.87 11.46
CA ARG A 177 13.92 5.00 12.31
C ARG A 177 14.89 6.16 12.08
N VAL A 178 14.36 7.36 11.84
CA VAL A 178 15.11 8.59 11.56
C VAL A 178 14.74 9.74 12.47
#